data_AF-A0A067E4E2-F1
#
_entry.id   AF-A0A067E4E2-F1
#
_cell.length_a   1.000
_cell.length_b   1.000
_cell.length_c   1.000
_cell.angle_alpha   90.00
_cell.angle_beta   90.00
_cell.angle_gamma   90.00
#
_symmetry.space_group_name_H-M   'P 1'
#
loop_
_entity.id
_entity.type
_entity.pdbx_description
1 polymer ?
#
loop_
_entity_poly.entity_id
_entity_poly.type
_entity_poly.pdbx_seq_one_letter_code
_entity_poly.pdbx_strand_id
1 'polypeptide(L)'
;YDKYYQTPRVWLTGYDESRMLLKTELILEDVSQDHARKTVTIEDHPHLTGKHASIHPCRHGAVMKKIIDVLVSRGVEPEVDK
;
A
#
# COMPACT_ATOMS: atom_id res chain seq x y z
N TYR A 1 4.49 -2.87 9.31
CA TYR A 1 4.52 -1.43 9.65
C TYR A 1 5.86 -0.85 9.23
N ASP A 2 5.90 0.29 8.55
CA ASP A 2 7.15 0.93 8.19
C ASP A 2 7.63 1.83 9.33
N LYS A 3 8.72 1.45 9.99
CA LYS A 3 9.24 2.18 11.14
C LYS A 3 9.85 3.53 10.76
N TYR A 4 10.42 3.66 9.56
CA TYR A 4 11.09 4.88 9.12
C TYR A 4 10.09 5.97 8.75
N TYR A 5 9.08 5.63 7.96
CA TYR A 5 8.02 6.57 7.56
C TYR A 5 6.89 6.67 8.57
N GLN A 6 6.90 5.86 9.63
CA GLN A 6 5.85 5.78 10.66
C GLN A 6 4.44 5.67 10.07
N THR A 7 4.31 4.86 9.02
CA THR A 7 3.07 4.68 8.27
C THR A 7 2.86 3.19 7.96
N PRO A 8 1.61 2.77 7.72
CA PRO A 8 1.37 1.44 7.19
C PRO A 8 2.03 1.32 5.80
N ARG A 9 2.61 0.15 5.53
CA ARG A 9 3.09 -0.25 4.20
C ARG A 9 2.19 -1.39 3.74
N VAL A 10 1.70 -1.30 2.52
CA VAL A 10 0.77 -2.28 1.93
C VAL A 10 1.57 -3.23 1.05
N TRP A 11 1.29 -4.53 1.21
CA TRP A 11 1.91 -5.61 0.45
C TRP A 11 0.81 -6.44 -0.21
N LEU A 12 1.02 -6.81 -1.47
CA LEU A 12 0.04 -7.51 -2.30
C LEU A 12 0.66 -8.79 -2.86
N THR A 13 -0.12 -9.87 -2.80
CA THR A 13 0.22 -11.18 -3.38
C THR A 13 -1.01 -11.67 -4.13
N GLY A 14 -0.87 -11.82 -5.45
CA GLY A 14 -1.94 -12.30 -6.30
C GLY A 14 -1.95 -13.82 -6.39
N TYR A 15 -3.13 -14.39 -6.58
CA TYR A 15 -3.33 -15.80 -6.87
C TYR A 15 -4.24 -15.95 -8.08
N ASP A 16 -4.00 -16.96 -8.92
CA ASP A 16 -4.87 -17.30 -10.03
C ASP A 16 -6.12 -18.06 -9.56
N GLU A 17 -7.01 -18.40 -10.50
CA GLU A 17 -8.24 -19.15 -10.22
C GLU A 17 -7.99 -20.54 -9.61
N SER A 18 -6.81 -21.11 -9.85
CA SER A 18 -6.37 -22.39 -9.27
C SER A 18 -5.67 -22.22 -7.92
N ARG A 19 -5.65 -21.00 -7.37
CA ARG A 19 -4.96 -20.61 -6.13
C ARG A 19 -3.43 -20.76 -6.19
N MET A 20 -2.86 -20.73 -7.38
CA MET A 20 -1.41 -20.67 -7.56
C MET A 20 -0.94 -19.23 -7.52
N LEU A 21 0.28 -19.01 -7.02
CA LEU A 21 0.86 -17.66 -6.94
C LEU A 21 0.96 -17.03 -8.33
N LEU A 22 0.42 -15.82 -8.47
CA LEU A 22 0.59 -15.02 -9.67
C LEU A 22 2.03 -14.52 -9.76
N LYS A 23 2.49 -14.39 -11.01
CA LYS A 23 3.71 -13.65 -11.31
C LYS A 23 3.52 -12.19 -10.94
N THR A 24 4.55 -11.58 -10.38
CA THR A 24 4.43 -10.23 -9.83
C THR A 24 4.12 -9.18 -10.89
N GLU A 25 4.49 -9.41 -12.16
CA GLU A 25 4.13 -8.54 -13.28
C GLU A 25 2.62 -8.51 -13.55
N LEU A 26 1.92 -9.63 -13.32
CA LEU A 26 0.47 -9.71 -13.51
C LEU A 26 -0.28 -8.96 -12.39
N ILE A 27 0.28 -8.92 -11.19
CA ILE A 27 -0.29 -8.13 -10.08
C ILE A 27 -0.32 -6.64 -10.43
N LEU A 28 0.59 -6.15 -11.27
CA LEU A 28 0.61 -4.75 -11.69
C LEU A 28 -0.53 -4.39 -12.63
N GLU A 29 -1.20 -5.36 -13.26
CA GLU A 29 -2.39 -5.12 -14.11
C GLU A 29 -3.58 -4.64 -13.27
N ASP A 30 -3.66 -5.07 -12.01
CA ASP A 30 -4.69 -4.66 -11.05
C ASP A 30 -4.38 -3.32 -10.37
N VAL A 31 -3.19 -2.76 -10.60
CA VAL A 31 -2.81 -1.45 -10.07
C VAL A 31 -3.12 -0.38 -11.10
N SER A 32 -3.84 0.67 -10.67
CA SER A 32 -4.05 1.90 -11.46
C SER A 32 -2.73 2.34 -12.12
N GLN A 33 -2.73 2.54 -13.44
CA GLN A 33 -1.50 2.86 -14.19
C GLN A 33 -0.74 4.07 -13.64
N ASP A 34 -1.45 5.06 -13.11
CA ASP A 34 -0.86 6.25 -12.47
C ASP A 34 -0.04 5.91 -11.22
N HIS A 35 -0.39 4.84 -10.52
CA HIS A 35 0.25 4.36 -9.29
C HIS A 35 1.24 3.24 -9.56
N ALA A 36 0.98 2.37 -10.54
CA ALA A 36 1.78 1.19 -10.88
C ALA A 36 3.24 1.53 -11.19
N ARG A 37 3.51 2.71 -11.75
CA ARG A 37 4.87 3.15 -12.13
C ARG A 37 5.52 4.15 -11.18
N LYS A 38 4.80 4.58 -10.14
CA LYS A 38 5.27 5.66 -9.24
C LYS A 38 5.40 5.21 -7.80
N THR A 39 4.48 4.36 -7.35
CA THR A 39 4.38 3.99 -5.93
C THR A 39 4.43 2.50 -5.71
N VAL A 40 4.30 1.66 -6.75
CA VAL A 40 4.38 0.20 -6.60
C VAL A 40 5.73 -0.33 -7.06
N THR A 41 6.37 -1.13 -6.21
CA THR A 41 7.66 -1.78 -6.47
C THR A 41 7.59 -3.26 -6.11
N ILE A 42 8.46 -4.07 -6.72
CA ILE A 42 8.59 -5.48 -6.38
C ILE A 42 9.74 -5.64 -5.39
N GLU A 43 9.41 -5.97 -4.14
CA GLU A 43 10.36 -5.99 -3.02
C GLU A 43 10.22 -7.29 -2.21
N ASP A 44 11.28 -7.66 -1.50
CA ASP A 44 11.24 -8.76 -0.54
C ASP A 44 10.52 -8.30 0.73
N HIS A 45 9.57 -9.10 1.21
CA HIS A 45 8.79 -8.75 2.39
C HIS A 45 9.64 -8.86 3.67
N PRO A 46 9.54 -7.92 4.62
CA PRO A 46 10.40 -7.92 5.82
C PRO A 46 10.17 -9.10 6.77
N HIS A 47 9.07 -9.84 6.60
CA HIS A 47 8.68 -10.97 7.47
C HIS A 47 8.24 -12.23 6.72
N LEU A 48 8.23 -12.21 5.38
CA LEU A 48 7.77 -13.34 4.55
C LEU A 48 8.79 -13.60 3.46
N THR A 49 8.88 -14.85 3.04
CA THR A 49 9.78 -15.24 1.95
C THR A 49 9.12 -15.00 0.60
N GLY A 50 9.91 -14.48 -0.35
CA GLY A 50 9.47 -14.25 -1.72
C GLY A 50 9.37 -12.77 -2.06
N LYS A 51 9.14 -12.51 -3.34
CA LYS A 51 8.94 -11.16 -3.87
C LYS A 51 7.47 -10.83 -3.91
N HIS A 52 7.14 -9.65 -3.41
CA HIS A 52 5.76 -9.18 -3.32
C HIS A 52 5.67 -7.79 -3.95
N ALA A 53 4.49 -7.46 -4.47
CA ALA A 53 4.21 -6.09 -4.85
C ALA A 53 4.00 -5.26 -3.57
N SER A 54 4.67 -4.12 -3.47
CA SER A 54 4.67 -3.23 -2.31
C SER A 54 4.30 -1.83 -2.73
N ILE A 55 3.40 -1.18 -2.00
CA ILE A 55 3.14 0.25 -2.17
C ILE A 55 4.11 1.02 -1.26
N HIS A 56 5.06 1.73 -1.88
CA HIS A 56 6.11 2.45 -1.18
C HIS A 56 5.53 3.58 -0.30
N PRO A 57 5.85 3.62 1.01
CA PRO A 57 5.13 4.44 1.97
C PRO A 57 5.50 5.92 1.98
N CYS A 58 6.49 6.36 1.18
CA CYS A 58 7.03 7.73 1.23
C CYS A 58 6.00 8.86 1.03
N ARG A 59 4.85 8.58 0.42
CA ARG A 59 3.76 9.55 0.23
C ARG A 59 2.57 9.33 1.17
N HIS A 60 2.54 8.24 1.94
CA HIS A 60 1.39 7.88 2.77
C HIS A 60 1.07 8.94 3.82
N GLY A 61 2.07 9.50 4.50
CA GLY A 61 1.83 10.56 5.49
C GLY A 61 1.17 11.81 4.90
N ALA A 62 1.61 12.25 3.71
CA ALA A 62 1.02 13.39 3.03
C ALA A 62 -0.42 13.12 2.55
N VAL A 63 -0.72 11.89 2.14
CA VAL A 63 -2.08 11.46 1.77
C VAL A 63 -2.98 11.43 3.00
N MET A 64 -2.54 10.82 4.09
CA MET A 64 -3.31 10.74 5.34
C MET A 64 -3.63 12.12 5.92
N LYS A 65 -2.67 13.04 5.89
CA LYS A 65 -2.92 14.43 6.31
C LYS A 65 -4.08 15.07 5.55
N LYS A 66 -4.08 14.96 4.21
CA LYS A 66 -5.16 15.51 3.37
C LYS A 66 -6.52 14.87 3.69
N ILE A 67 -6.54 13.56 3.94
CA ILE A 67 -7.77 12.85 4.31
C ILE A 67 -8.30 13.38 5.65
N ILE A 68 -7.43 13.52 6.66
CA ILE A 68 -7.80 14.06 7.97
C ILE A 68 -8.31 15.50 7.84
N ASP A 69 -7.62 16.37 7.10
CA ASP A 69 -8.03 17.76 6.88
C ASP A 69 -9.46 17.83 6.28
N VAL A 70 -9.76 16.95 5.32
CA VAL A 70 -11.11 16.84 4.73
C VAL A 70 -12.14 16.35 5.76
N LEU A 71 -11.81 15.34 6.56
CA LEU A 71 -12.72 14.84 7.61
C LEU A 71 -13.03 15.91 8.65
N VAL A 72 -12.01 16.63 9.12
CA VAL A 72 -12.16 17.72 10.08
C VAL A 72 -13.00 18.86 9.51
N SER A 73 -12.80 19.23 8.24
CA SER A 73 -13.65 20.24 7.57
C SER A 73 -15.13 19.87 7.50
N ARG A 74 -15.44 18.56 7.60
CA ARG A 74 -16.80 18.01 7.62
C ARG A 74 -17.35 17.85 9.04
N GLY A 75 -16.62 18.31 10.07
CA GLY A 75 -16.99 18.19 11.47
C GLY A 75 -16.77 16.79 12.06
N VAL A 76 -15.96 15.95 11.40
CA VAL A 76 -15.55 14.65 11.94
C VAL A 76 -14.25 14.83 12.70
N GLU A 77 -14.17 14.28 13.92
CA GLU A 77 -12.93 14.22 14.71
C GLU A 77 -12.34 12.80 14.62
N PRO A 78 -11.40 12.55 13.68
CA PRO A 78 -10.80 11.23 13.53
C PRO A 78 -9.79 10.96 14.65
N GLU A 79 -9.94 9.82 15.32
CA GLU A 79 -8.97 9.28 16.28
C GLU A 79 -8.22 8.08 15.66
N VAL A 80 -6.99 7.85 16.13
CA VAL A 80 -6.14 6.75 15.61
C VAL A 80 -6.54 5.40 16.24
N ASP A 81 -7.11 5.42 17.45
CA ASP A 81 -7.05 4.28 18.36
C ASP A 81 -8.35 4.04 19.16
N LYS A 82 -8.55 2.76 19.54
CA LYS A 82 -8.15 2.22 20.86
C LYS A 82 -7.65 0.78 20.73
#